data_AF-A0A1N6LBY3-F1
#
_entry.id   AF-A0A1N6LBY3-F1
#
_cell.length_a   1.000
_cell.length_b   1.000
_cell.length_c   1.000
_cell.angle_alpha   90.00
_cell.angle_beta   90.00
_cell.angle_gamma   90.00
#
_symmetry.space_group_name_H-M   'P 1'
#
loop_
_entity.id
_entity.type
_entity.pdbx_description
1 polymer ?
#
loop_
_entity_poly.entity_id
_entity_poly.type
_entity_poly.pdbx_seq_one_letter_code
_entity_poly.pdbx_strand_id
1 'polypeptide(L)'
;MHPLFKHPLSIRWNVTVLEVAPDGCISPLCQKCQTELDIQQPQAHDPNELLGTCGECGCWHLIQVAPSGAEALLFNLPGVDFIRETLAKASKEPSRKSPTAPKSPAAPKSPAAPKSPAARSPKRRVKPRSNGKSS
;
A
#
# COMPACT_ATOMS: atom_id res chain seq x y z
N MET A 1 16.02 -4.62 -12.30
CA MET A 1 16.33 -3.70 -11.17
C MET A 1 17.06 -2.50 -11.74
N HIS A 2 16.50 -1.29 -11.60
CA HIS A 2 17.14 -0.08 -12.10
C HIS A 2 18.43 0.19 -11.29
N PRO A 3 19.59 0.50 -11.92
CA PRO A 3 20.90 0.55 -11.26
C PRO A 3 21.08 1.65 -10.19
N LEU A 4 20.06 2.46 -9.92
CA LEU A 4 20.15 3.62 -9.04
C LEU A 4 19.97 3.29 -7.55
N PHE A 5 19.35 2.15 -7.20
CA PHE A 5 19.13 1.76 -5.81
C PHE A 5 19.84 0.45 -5.50
N LYS A 6 21.09 0.54 -5.02
CA LYS A 6 21.91 -0.61 -4.63
C LYS A 6 21.37 -1.36 -3.41
N HIS A 7 20.44 -0.75 -2.66
CA HIS A 7 19.82 -1.32 -1.47
C HIS A 7 18.29 -1.25 -1.59
N PRO A 8 17.57 -2.32 -1.23
CA PRO A 8 16.11 -2.27 -1.16
C PRO A 8 15.70 -1.27 -0.08
N LEU A 9 14.85 -0.31 -0.45
CA LEU A 9 14.23 0.64 0.48
C LEU A 9 12.77 0.25 0.67
N SER A 10 12.32 0.20 1.92
CA SER A 10 10.91 0.08 2.26
C SER A 10 10.49 1.36 2.98
N ILE A 11 9.46 2.03 2.45
CA ILE A 11 8.84 3.20 3.06
C ILE A 11 7.47 2.76 3.58
N ARG A 12 7.11 3.23 4.77
CA ARG A 12 5.76 3.06 5.34
C ARG A 12 5.06 4.41 5.30
N TRP A 13 3.82 4.40 4.82
CA TRP A 13 2.97 5.58 4.81
C TRP A 13 1.91 5.48 5.88
N ASN A 14 1.60 6.62 6.51
CA ASN A 14 0.38 6.79 7.28
C ASN A 14 -0.69 7.33 6.33
N VAL A 15 -1.87 6.71 6.35
CA VAL A 15 -3.00 7.07 5.49
C VAL A 15 -4.14 7.53 6.39
N THR A 16 -4.70 8.69 6.09
CA THR A 16 -5.91 9.20 6.74
C THR A 16 -7.04 9.18 5.73
N VAL A 17 -8.20 8.67 6.13
CA VAL A 17 -9.43 8.76 5.33
C VAL A 17 -10.08 10.11 5.61
N LEU A 18 -10.45 10.81 4.55
CA LEU A 18 -11.17 12.07 4.58
C LEU A 18 -12.56 11.83 4.00
N GLU A 19 -13.58 12.39 4.65
CA GLU A 19 -14.91 12.49 4.06
C GLU A 19 -14.93 13.65 3.07
N VAL A 20 -15.49 13.41 1.90
CA VAL A 20 -15.69 14.44 0.87
C VAL A 20 -17.10 14.97 1.01
N ALA A 21 -17.25 16.27 1.16
CA ALA A 21 -18.55 16.88 1.26
C ALA A 21 -19.35 16.69 -0.05
N PRO A 22 -20.70 16.73 -0.02
CA PRO A 22 -21.52 16.52 -1.22
C PRO A 22 -21.29 17.53 -2.35
N ASP A 23 -20.71 18.69 -2.05
CA ASP A 23 -20.29 19.71 -3.00
C ASP A 23 -18.90 19.44 -3.62
N GLY A 24 -18.24 18.35 -3.21
CA GLY A 24 -16.91 17.96 -3.65
C GLY A 24 -15.78 18.69 -2.90
N CYS A 25 -16.10 19.51 -1.90
CA CYS A 25 -15.10 20.25 -1.15
C CYS A 25 -14.41 19.34 -0.12
N ILE A 26 -13.09 19.46 -0.04
CA ILE A 26 -12.27 18.92 1.03
C ILE A 26 -11.42 20.06 1.62
N SER A 27 -11.37 20.14 2.95
CA SER A 27 -10.42 21.01 3.67
C SER A 27 -9.50 20.11 4.49
N PRO A 28 -8.52 19.45 3.85
CA PRO A 28 -7.64 18.52 4.52
C PRO A 28 -6.63 19.27 5.39
N LEU A 29 -6.39 18.72 6.57
CA LEU A 29 -5.40 19.23 7.50
C LEU A 29 -4.08 18.47 7.37
N CYS A 30 -2.97 19.17 7.59
CA CYS A 30 -1.65 18.59 7.61
C CYS A 30 -1.55 17.48 8.67
N GLN A 31 -1.14 16.27 8.27
CA GLN A 31 -0.99 15.14 9.19
C GLN A 31 0.10 15.37 10.27
N LYS A 32 0.97 16.38 10.09
CA LYS A 32 2.06 16.71 11.03
C LYS A 32 1.69 17.83 12.01
N CYS A 33 1.16 18.95 11.51
CA CYS A 33 0.92 20.16 12.32
C CYS A 33 -0.54 20.61 12.39
N GLN A 34 -1.45 19.91 11.70
CA GLN A 34 -2.89 20.19 11.64
C GLN A 34 -3.28 21.53 10.98
N THR A 35 -2.34 22.27 10.39
CA THR A 35 -2.67 23.43 9.55
C THR A 35 -3.35 23.00 8.27
N GLU A 36 -4.30 23.80 7.77
CA GLU A 36 -4.95 23.60 6.48
C GLU A 36 -3.93 23.54 5.33
N LEU A 37 -4.16 22.63 4.38
CA LEU A 37 -3.30 22.43 3.23
C LEU A 37 -3.73 23.30 2.05
N ASP A 38 -2.76 23.87 1.33
CA ASP A 38 -2.99 24.45 0.01
C ASP A 38 -3.06 23.33 -1.03
N ILE A 39 -4.19 23.24 -1.75
CA ILE A 39 -4.54 22.12 -2.64
C ILE A 39 -4.36 22.53 -4.10
N GLN A 40 -3.60 21.71 -4.82
CA GLN A 40 -3.31 21.92 -6.23
C GLN A 40 -3.66 20.65 -7.03
N GLN A 41 -4.23 20.83 -8.23
CA GLN A 41 -4.47 19.74 -9.18
C GLN A 41 -3.33 19.71 -10.22
N PRO A 42 -2.31 18.85 -10.07
CA PRO A 42 -1.18 18.83 -11.00
C PRO A 42 -1.54 18.25 -12.38
N GLN A 43 -2.52 17.36 -12.45
CA GLN A 43 -2.89 16.64 -13.68
C GLN A 43 -4.31 17.01 -14.10
N ALA A 44 -4.44 17.93 -15.05
CA ALA A 44 -5.76 18.38 -15.53
C ALA A 44 -6.67 17.23 -16.03
N HIS A 45 -6.08 16.14 -16.53
CA HIS A 45 -6.80 14.98 -17.06
C HIS A 45 -7.15 13.92 -16.02
N ASP A 46 -6.62 14.04 -14.79
CA ASP A 46 -6.96 13.17 -13.67
C ASP A 46 -7.32 14.03 -12.44
N PRO A 47 -8.61 14.39 -12.27
CA PRO A 47 -9.05 15.25 -11.17
C PRO A 47 -9.04 14.55 -9.81
N ASN A 48 -8.84 13.23 -9.77
CA ASN A 48 -8.87 12.47 -8.52
C ASN A 48 -7.53 12.49 -7.78
N GLU A 49 -6.47 12.96 -8.43
CA GLU A 49 -5.14 13.07 -7.82
C GLU A 49 -4.80 14.54 -7.54
N LEU A 50 -4.79 14.89 -6.25
CA LEU A 50 -4.52 16.23 -5.77
C LEU A 50 -3.25 16.23 -4.93
N LEU A 51 -2.56 17.37 -4.93
CA LEU A 51 -1.37 17.60 -4.15
C LEU A 51 -1.64 18.68 -3.10
N GLY A 52 -1.46 18.35 -1.83
CA GLY A 52 -1.57 19.28 -0.71
C GLY A 52 -0.19 19.71 -0.20
N THR A 53 0.01 21.02 -0.04
CA THR A 53 1.23 21.57 0.58
C THR A 53 0.89 22.33 1.85
N CYS A 54 1.69 22.13 2.89
CA CYS A 54 1.51 22.83 4.16
C CYS A 54 2.42 24.06 4.20
N GLY A 55 1.84 25.27 4.28
CA GLY A 55 2.60 26.52 4.38
C GLY A 55 3.46 26.64 5.65
N GLU A 56 3.03 26.02 6.74
CA GLU A 56 3.73 26.09 8.04
C GLU A 56 4.93 25.15 8.15
N CYS A 57 4.71 23.85 7.97
CA CYS A 57 5.77 22.85 8.17
C CYS A 57 6.44 22.37 6.87
N GLY A 58 6.01 22.87 5.71
CA GLY A 58 6.56 22.53 4.39
C GLY A 58 6.32 21.07 3.95
N CYS A 59 5.45 20.32 4.64
CA CYS A 59 5.17 18.93 4.29
C CYS A 59 4.24 18.83 3.08
N TRP A 60 4.48 17.80 2.28
CA TRP A 60 3.71 17.50 1.07
C TRP A 60 2.80 16.31 1.35
N HIS A 61 1.59 16.36 0.81
CA HIS A 61 0.62 15.29 0.94
C HIS A 61 0.03 14.97 -0.43
N LEU A 62 -0.13 13.68 -0.71
CA LEU A 62 -0.92 13.22 -1.84
C LEU A 62 -2.34 12.98 -1.36
N ILE A 63 -3.32 13.42 -2.13
CA ILE A 63 -4.73 13.17 -1.87
C ILE A 63 -5.29 12.43 -3.07
N GLN A 64 -5.89 11.27 -2.81
CA GLN A 64 -6.55 10.47 -3.83
C GLN A 64 -8.04 10.39 -3.53
N VAL A 65 -8.85 11.04 -4.35
CA VAL A 65 -10.31 10.99 -4.26
C VAL A 65 -10.78 9.64 -4.80
N ALA A 66 -11.64 8.95 -4.06
CA ALA A 66 -12.20 7.69 -4.50
C ALA A 66 -13.10 7.90 -5.73
N PRO A 67 -13.26 6.92 -6.64
CA PRO A 67 -14.13 7.05 -7.80
C PRO A 67 -15.59 7.36 -7.47
N SER A 68 -16.04 7.03 -6.25
CA SER A 68 -17.37 7.37 -5.75
C SER A 68 -17.53 8.85 -5.40
N GLY A 69 -16.42 9.59 -5.22
CA GLY A 69 -16.39 10.98 -4.79
C GLY A 69 -16.79 11.21 -3.33
N ALA A 70 -17.05 10.16 -2.55
CA ALA A 70 -17.53 10.28 -1.16
C ALA A 70 -16.39 10.29 -0.12
N GLU A 71 -15.23 9.75 -0.50
CA GLU A 71 -14.07 9.61 0.38
C GLU A 71 -12.80 9.99 -0.37
N ALA A 72 -11.79 10.45 0.36
CA ALA A 72 -10.45 10.65 -0.16
C ALA A 72 -9.40 10.07 0.80
N LEU A 73 -8.29 9.59 0.24
CA LEU A 73 -7.16 9.09 1.00
C LEU A 73 -6.04 10.14 1.02
N LEU A 74 -5.62 10.54 2.22
CA LEU A 74 -4.54 11.48 2.45
C LEU A 74 -3.27 10.73 2.86
N PHE A 75 -2.21 10.90 2.08
CA PHE A 75 -0.89 10.29 2.29
C PHE A 75 0.15 11.38 2.57
N ASN A 76 0.90 11.27 3.66
CA ASN A 76 2.08 12.12 3.88
C ASN A 76 3.23 11.66 2.97
N LEU A 77 3.74 12.57 2.13
CA LEU A 77 4.88 12.30 1.26
C LEU A 77 6.19 12.59 2.03
N PRO A 78 7.15 11.64 2.04
CA PRO A 78 8.42 11.86 2.70
C PRO A 78 9.21 12.97 2.00
N GLY A 79 9.77 13.89 2.80
CA GLY A 79 10.70 14.90 2.30
C GLY A 79 12.01 14.28 1.77
N VAL A 80 12.68 15.01 0.88
CA VAL A 80 13.94 14.56 0.25
C VAL A 80 15.01 14.22 1.29
N ASP A 81 15.12 15.01 2.36
CA ASP A 81 16.13 14.78 3.41
C ASP A 81 15.89 13.47 4.16
N PHE A 82 14.63 13.16 4.46
CA PHE A 82 14.26 11.88 5.08
C PHE A 82 14.65 10.69 4.19
N ILE A 83 14.40 10.79 2.88
CA ILE A 83 14.78 9.74 1.91
C ILE A 83 16.30 9.59 1.88
N ARG A 84 17.06 10.70 1.83
CA ARG A 84 18.53 10.70 1.81
C ARG A 84 19.10 10.07 3.08
N GLU A 85 18.61 10.43 4.25
CA GLU A 85 19.04 9.85 5.52
C GLU A 85 18.75 8.34 5.60
N THR A 86 17.56 7.93 5.17
CA THR A 86 17.16 6.52 5.20
C THR A 86 18.05 5.68 4.27
N LEU A 87 18.35 6.19 3.08
CA LEU A 87 19.30 5.55 2.16
C LEU A 87 20.72 5.50 2.73
N ALA A 88 21.19 6.58 3.36
CA ALA A 88 22.49 6.61 4.00
C ALA A 88 22.59 5.58 5.14
N LYS A 89 21.55 5.43 5.96
CA LYS A 89 21.48 4.40 7.02
C LYS A 89 21.48 2.98 6.44
N ALA A 90 20.70 2.73 5.39
CA ALA A 90 20.65 1.41 4.73
C ALA A 90 22.00 1.01 4.11
N SER A 91 22.77 1.96 3.60
CA SER A 91 24.11 1.70 3.04
C SER A 91 25.19 1.38 4.08
N LYS A 92 25.00 1.85 5.33
CA LYS A 92 25.94 1.64 6.44
C LYS A 92 25.69 0.35 7.20
N GLU A 93 24.50 -0.24 7.07
CA GLU A 93 24.20 -1.50 7.75
C GLU A 93 25.08 -2.60 7.14
N PRO A 94 26.03 -3.18 7.92
CA PRO A 94 26.93 -4.18 7.40
C PRO A 94 26.08 -5.34 6.93
N SER A 95 26.19 -5.68 5.64
CA SER A 95 25.57 -6.83 4.99
C SER A 95 25.57 -8.00 5.97
N ARG A 96 24.41 -8.25 6.61
CA ARG A 96 24.27 -9.32 7.60
C ARG A 96 24.81 -10.57 6.94
N LYS A 97 25.90 -11.10 7.51
CA LYS A 97 26.48 -12.37 7.09
C LYS A 97 25.31 -13.35 6.96
N SER A 98 25.06 -13.76 5.73
CA SER A 98 24.07 -14.77 5.38
C SER A 98 24.17 -15.89 6.41
N PRO A 99 23.07 -16.29 7.07
CA PRO A 99 23.10 -17.39 8.01
C PRO A 99 23.69 -18.59 7.29
N THR A 100 24.87 -19.01 7.71
CA THR A 100 25.51 -20.23 7.24
C THR A 100 24.47 -21.34 7.40
N ALA A 101 24.11 -21.96 6.28
CA ALA A 101 23.12 -23.02 6.24
C ALA A 101 23.39 -24.01 7.38
N PRO A 102 22.36 -24.42 8.16
CA PRO A 102 22.52 -25.49 9.14
C PRO A 102 23.06 -26.71 8.41
N LYS A 103 24.26 -27.13 8.80
CA LYS A 103 24.89 -28.37 8.34
C LYS A 103 23.88 -29.49 8.61
N SER A 104 23.27 -30.03 7.56
CA SER A 104 22.28 -31.10 7.67
C SER A 104 22.84 -32.23 8.55
N PRO A 105 22.20 -32.57 9.68
CA PRO A 105 22.47 -33.83 10.34
C PRO A 105 22.02 -34.96 9.42
N ALA A 106 22.86 -35.98 9.32
CA ALA A 106 22.67 -37.16 8.51
C ALA A 106 21.26 -37.77 8.68
N ALA A 107 20.72 -38.21 7.53
CA ALA A 107 19.44 -38.88 7.39
C ALA A 107 19.24 -40.03 8.40
N PRO A 108 18.16 -40.03 9.19
CA PRO A 108 17.60 -41.25 9.75
C PRO A 108 16.72 -41.96 8.70
N LYS A 109 16.93 -43.27 8.61
CA LYS A 109 16.22 -44.21 7.74
C LYS A 109 14.70 -44.12 7.89
N SER A 110 14.02 -44.12 6.75
CA SER A 110 12.57 -44.27 6.59
C SER A 110 12.01 -45.46 7.38
N PRO A 111 10.82 -45.30 7.98
CA PRO A 111 9.85 -46.37 8.05
C PRO A 111 8.55 -46.03 7.31
N ALA A 112 8.13 -47.04 6.53
CA ALA A 112 6.79 -47.45 6.14
C ALA A 112 5.64 -46.42 6.09
N ALA A 113 5.09 -46.29 4.88
CA ALA A 113 3.84 -45.64 4.55
C ALA A 113 2.61 -46.28 5.23
N PRO A 114 1.64 -45.47 5.70
CA PRO A 114 0.24 -45.88 5.77
C PRO A 114 -0.57 -45.29 4.62
N LYS A 115 -1.43 -46.15 4.06
CA LYS A 115 -2.38 -45.90 2.98
C LYS A 115 -3.41 -44.84 3.37
N SER A 116 -3.61 -43.80 2.57
CA SER A 116 -4.79 -42.92 2.65
C SER A 116 -5.88 -43.38 1.68
N PRO A 117 -7.14 -43.54 2.13
CA PRO A 117 -8.28 -43.78 1.27
C PRO A 117 -8.90 -42.49 0.70
N ALA A 118 -9.68 -42.73 -0.34
CA ALA A 118 -10.18 -41.80 -1.35
C ALA A 118 -11.20 -40.74 -0.88
N ALA A 119 -11.04 -39.56 -1.49
CA ALA A 119 -12.06 -38.75 -2.18
C ALA A 119 -13.46 -38.58 -1.58
N ARG A 120 -13.84 -37.31 -1.31
CA ARG A 120 -15.21 -36.85 -1.48
C ARG A 120 -15.28 -35.36 -1.87
N SER A 121 -15.62 -35.12 -3.13
CA SER A 121 -15.96 -33.81 -3.69
C SER A 121 -17.37 -33.38 -3.28
N PRO A 122 -17.62 -32.13 -2.88
CA PRO A 122 -18.97 -31.60 -2.79
C PRO A 122 -19.39 -30.87 -4.08
N LYS A 123 -20.47 -31.40 -4.69
CA LYS A 123 -21.26 -30.79 -5.77
C LYS A 123 -21.84 -29.45 -5.29
N ARG A 124 -21.57 -28.34 -5.99
CA ARG A 124 -22.35 -27.10 -5.83
C ARG A 124 -23.25 -26.89 -7.04
N ARG A 125 -24.55 -26.97 -6.78
CA ARG A 125 -25.67 -26.89 -7.72
C ARG A 125 -25.87 -25.44 -8.18
N VAL A 126 -25.85 -25.25 -9.50
CA VAL A 126 -26.21 -24.02 -10.20
C VAL A 126 -27.72 -23.77 -10.04
N LYS A 127 -28.13 -22.56 -9.65
CA LYS A 127 -29.53 -22.10 -9.72
C LYS A 127 -29.76 -21.36 -11.05
N PRO A 128 -30.86 -21.64 -11.77
CA PRO A 128 -31.17 -20.95 -13.01
C PRO A 128 -31.81 -19.58 -12.80
N ARG A 129 -31.51 -18.69 -13.76
CA ARG A 129 -32.17 -17.41 -14.06
C ARG A 129 -33.67 -17.62 -14.33
N SER A 130 -34.51 -16.70 -13.86
CA SER A 130 -35.85 -16.47 -14.40
C SER A 130 -35.93 -15.06 -15.00
N ASN A 131 -36.52 -15.02 -16.19
CA ASN A 131 -36.74 -13.85 -17.06
C ASN A 131 -37.81 -12.89 -16.53
N GLY A 132 -37.57 -11.60 -16.79
CA GLY A 132 -38.47 -10.61 -17.44
C GLY A 132 -39.93 -10.45 -17.04
N LYS A 133 -40.37 -9.18 -16.88
CA LYS A 133 -41.52 -8.66 -17.62
C LYS A 133 -41.58 -7.13 -17.62
N SER A 134 -41.76 -6.60 -18.81
CA SER A 134 -42.08 -5.21 -19.14
C SER A 134 -43.48 -4.82 -18.67
N SER A 135 -43.67 -3.56 -18.30
CA SER A 135 -44.85 -2.73 -18.59
C SER A 135 -44.43 -1.27 -18.46
#